data_AF-A0A519LZZ7-F1
#
_entry.id   AF-A0A519LZZ7-F1
#
_cell.length_a   1.000
_cell.length_b   1.000
_cell.length_c   1.000
_cell.angle_alpha   90.00
_cell.angle_beta   90.00
_cell.angle_gamma   90.00
#
_symmetry.space_group_name_H-M   'P 1'
#
loop_
_entity.id
_entity.type
_entity.pdbx_description
1 polymer ?
#
loop_
_entity_poly.entity_id
_entity_poly.type
_entity_poly.pdbx_seq_one_letter_code
_entity_poly.pdbx_strand_id
1 'polypeptide(L)' 'MKDAHSEQLATRIVHHDYLPPGDFVSPQPGVFKASTVIFPNVAAMRSREWKDKSGYTYGLHGTPTTFILEERLCTLEGGL' A
#
# COMPACT_ATOMS: atom_id res chain seq x y z
N MET A 1 30.98 10.80 13.41
CA MET A 1 30.28 11.58 12.37
C MET A 1 29.33 10.62 11.68
N LYS A 2 28.02 10.86 11.71
CA LYS A 2 27.07 10.06 10.91
C LYS A 2 27.10 10.59 9.48
N ASP A 3 27.20 9.69 8.51
CA ASP A 3 27.20 10.06 7.11
C ASP A 3 25.85 10.65 6.71
N ALA A 4 25.84 11.86 6.13
CA ALA A 4 24.61 12.60 5.82
C ALA A 4 23.68 11.84 4.85
N HIS A 5 24.26 11.03 3.95
CA HIS A 5 23.50 10.15 3.05
C HIS A 5 22.75 9.03 3.80
N SER A 6 23.31 8.54 4.91
CA SER A 6 22.69 7.51 5.74
C SER A 6 21.49 8.08 6.53
N GLU A 7 21.60 9.32 7.02
CA GLU A 7 20.48 10.00 7.68
C GLU A 7 19.31 10.27 6.72
N GLN A 8 19.59 10.66 5.47
CA GLN A 8 18.55 10.83 4.43
C GLN A 8 17.82 9.52 4.11
N LEU A 9 18.55 8.40 4.06
CA LEU A 9 17.94 7.08 3.83
C LEU A 9 17.05 6.67 5.00
N ALA A 10 17.52 6.87 6.25
CA ALA A 10 16.73 6.55 7.44
C ALA A 10 15.40 7.31 7.49
N THR A 11 15.40 8.60 7.14
CA THR A 11 14.16 9.39 7.03
C THR A 11 13.22 8.83 5.96
N ARG A 12 13.72 8.46 4.78
CA ARG A 12 12.90 7.89 3.69
C ARG A 12 12.29 6.53 4.03
N ILE A 13 12.97 5.71 4.84
CA ILE A 13 12.43 4.42 5.30
C ILE A 13 11.20 4.63 6.20
N VAL A 14 11.24 5.64 7.06
CA VAL A 14 10.16 5.92 8.02
C VAL A 14 9.03 6.73 7.37
N HIS A 15 9.40 7.76 6.61
CA HIS A 15 8.48 8.72 6.02
C HIS A 15 8.32 8.44 4.53
N HIS A 16 7.11 8.03 4.15
CA HIS A 16 6.70 7.83 2.76
C HIS A 16 5.64 8.87 2.39
N ASP A 17 5.68 9.38 1.17
CA ASP A 17 4.81 10.47 0.68
C ASP A 17 3.34 10.05 0.45
N TYR A 18 2.97 8.83 0.86
CA TYR A 18 1.60 8.36 0.72
C TYR A 18 0.71 9.06 1.76
N LEU A 19 -0.33 9.74 1.27
CA LEU A 19 -1.32 10.41 2.09
C LEU A 19 -2.70 9.77 1.89
N PRO A 20 -3.31 9.18 2.95
CA PRO A 20 -4.71 8.80 2.91
C PRO A 20 -5.62 10.06 2.94
N PRO A 21 -6.93 9.92 2.64
CA PRO A 21 -7.89 11.03 2.72
C PRO A 21 -7.88 11.79 4.06
N GLY A 22 -8.13 13.09 4.00
CA GLY A 22 -7.72 14.07 5.03
C GLY A 22 -8.49 14.12 6.36
N ASP A 23 -9.49 13.27 6.60
CA ASP A 23 -10.34 13.38 7.79
C ASP A 23 -9.88 12.49 8.96
N PHE A 24 -8.86 11.65 8.75
CA PHE A 24 -8.29 10.77 9.78
C PHE A 24 -6.77 10.66 9.62
N VAL A 25 -6.02 11.10 10.63
CA VAL A 25 -4.54 11.04 10.64
C VAL A 25 -4.07 10.18 11.79
N SER A 26 -3.21 9.21 11.46
CA SER A 26 -2.55 8.32 12.42
C SER A 26 -1.07 8.19 12.03
N PRO A 27 -0.14 8.11 13.00
CA PRO A 27 1.26 7.81 12.70
C PRO A 27 1.47 6.47 11.99
N GLN A 28 0.59 5.50 12.26
CA GLN A 28 0.60 4.17 11.62
C GLN A 28 -0.44 4.12 10.50
N PRO A 29 -0.13 3.48 9.35
CA PRO A 29 -1.14 3.22 8.33
C PRO A 29 -2.21 2.24 8.85
N GLY A 30 -3.39 2.25 8.23
CA GLY A 30 -4.47 1.32 8.56
C GLY A 30 -4.08 -0.14 8.33
N VAL A 31 -4.56 -1.03 9.20
CA VAL A 31 -4.31 -2.48 9.09
C VAL A 31 -5.59 -3.19 8.63
N PHE A 32 -5.60 -3.62 7.37
CA PHE A 32 -6.75 -4.24 6.72
C PHE A 32 -6.63 -5.77 6.74
N LYS A 33 -7.20 -6.40 7.78
CA LYS A 33 -7.19 -7.86 7.98
C LYS A 33 -8.39 -8.53 7.29
N ALA A 34 -8.44 -8.45 5.96
CA ALA A 34 -9.54 -8.99 5.17
C ALA A 34 -9.12 -10.27 4.43
N SER A 35 -9.96 -11.30 4.48
CA SER A 35 -9.82 -12.48 3.61
C SER A 35 -10.54 -12.28 2.27
N THR A 36 -11.60 -11.47 2.21
CA THR A 36 -12.43 -11.24 1.02
C THR A 36 -12.76 -9.76 0.80
N VAL A 37 -13.28 -9.42 -0.38
CA VAL A 37 -13.69 -8.06 -0.78
C VAL A 37 -15.20 -8.04 -1.06
N ILE A 38 -15.88 -7.01 -0.57
CA ILE A 38 -17.31 -6.79 -0.84
C ILE A 38 -17.46 -5.93 -2.09
N PHE A 39 -18.32 -6.36 -3.01
CA PHE A 39 -18.62 -5.64 -4.24
C PHE A 39 -20.05 -5.07 -4.20
N PRO A 40 -20.30 -3.93 -4.85
CA PRO A 40 -21.63 -3.33 -4.87
C PRO A 40 -22.66 -4.19 -5.63
N ASN A 41 -22.22 -5.02 -6.58
CA ASN A 41 -23.04 -5.98 -7.29
C ASN A 41 -22.17 -7.06 -7.97
N VAL A 42 -22.82 -8.10 -8.52
CA VAL A 42 -22.15 -9.23 -9.18
C VAL A 42 -21.43 -8.83 -10.45
N ALA A 43 -21.93 -7.85 -11.20
CA ALA A 43 -21.27 -7.39 -12.42
C ALA A 43 -19.90 -6.76 -12.09
N ALA A 44 -19.83 -5.92 -11.06
CA ALA A 44 -18.59 -5.31 -10.56
C ALA A 44 -17.60 -6.35 -10.01
N MET A 45 -18.10 -7.42 -9.38
CA MET A 45 -17.26 -8.55 -8.95
C MET A 45 -16.62 -9.26 -10.16
N ARG A 46 -17.38 -9.49 -11.24
CA ARG A 46 -16.91 -10.23 -12.42
C ARG A 46 -15.96 -9.42 -13.32
N SER A 47 -16.06 -8.10 -13.32
CA SER A 47 -15.20 -7.23 -14.13
C SER A 47 -13.81 -7.03 -13.55
N ARG A 48 -13.54 -7.48 -12.31
CA ARG A 48 -12.23 -7.36 -11.69
C ARG A 48 -11.35 -8.56 -12.00
N GLU A 49 -10.17 -8.30 -12.54
CA GLU A 49 -9.10 -9.29 -12.64
C GLU A 49 -8.09 -9.09 -11.50
N TRP A 50 -7.45 -10.18 -11.07
CA TRP A 50 -6.45 -10.14 -10.01
C TRP A 50 -5.03 -9.96 -10.54
N LYS A 51 -4.80 -10.20 -11.83
CA LYS A 51 -3.45 -10.31 -12.41
C LYS A 51 -2.75 -8.97 -12.59
N ASP A 52 -3.50 -7.91 -12.81
CA ASP A 52 -2.99 -6.57 -13.10
C ASP A 52 -2.77 -5.72 -11.83
N LYS A 53 -3.11 -6.25 -10.64
CA LYS A 53 -3.08 -5.54 -9.34
C LYS A 53 -3.79 -4.18 -9.35
N SER A 54 -4.67 -3.92 -10.33
CA SER A 54 -5.38 -2.64 -10.46
C SER A 54 -6.50 -2.47 -9.43
N GLY A 55 -6.83 -3.54 -8.70
CA GLY A 55 -7.76 -3.49 -7.59
C GLY A 55 -7.78 -4.73 -6.72
N TYR A 56 -8.49 -4.62 -5.60
CA TYR A 56 -8.68 -5.72 -4.65
C TYR A 56 -9.75 -6.71 -5.14
N THR A 57 -9.46 -8.00 -4.97
CA THR A 57 -10.36 -9.11 -5.33
C THR A 57 -10.53 -10.10 -4.17
N TYR A 58 -9.43 -10.50 -3.54
CA TYR A 58 -9.39 -11.39 -2.39
C TYR A 58 -8.16 -11.08 -1.54
N GLY A 59 -8.21 -11.32 -0.23
CA GLY A 59 -7.12 -10.98 0.69
C GLY A 59 -5.80 -11.68 0.36
N LEU A 60 -5.87 -12.89 -0.23
CA LEU A 60 -4.71 -13.62 -0.74
C LEU A 60 -3.95 -12.86 -1.83
N HIS A 61 -4.66 -12.11 -2.68
CA HIS A 61 -4.08 -11.39 -3.81
C HIS A 61 -3.55 -10.00 -3.42
N GLY A 62 -3.88 -9.55 -2.20
CA GLY A 62 -3.42 -8.27 -1.67
C GLY A 62 -4.52 -7.53 -0.91
N THR A 63 -4.07 -6.74 0.06
CA THR A 63 -4.89 -5.80 0.82
C THR A 63 -4.25 -4.42 0.72
N PRO A 64 -4.96 -3.33 1.09
CA PRO A 64 -4.32 -2.02 1.19
C PRO A 64 -3.04 -2.05 2.04
N THR A 65 -3.01 -2.85 3.11
CA THR A 65 -1.82 -3.03 3.97
C THR A 65 -0.61 -3.56 3.19
N THR A 66 -0.81 -4.59 2.37
CA THR A 66 0.29 -5.23 1.64
C THR A 66 0.72 -4.39 0.44
N PHE A 67 -0.21 -3.73 -0.25
CA PHE A 67 0.13 -2.85 -1.37
C PHE A 67 0.92 -1.62 -0.93
N ILE A 68 0.62 -1.05 0.26
CA ILE A 68 1.45 0.02 0.84
C ILE A 68 2.88 -0.47 1.10
N LEU A 69 3.05 -1.69 1.59
CA LEU A 69 4.39 -2.26 1.81
C LEU A 69 5.13 -2.48 0.49
N GLU A 70 4.47 -3.06 -0.52
CA GLU A 70 5.04 -3.29 -1.84
C GLU A 70 5.53 -1.98 -2.47
N GLU A 71 4.71 -0.93 -2.45
CA GLU A 71 5.05 0.38 -3.00
C GLU A 71 6.25 1.02 -2.28
N ARG A 72 6.26 0.96 -0.94
CA ARG A 72 7.36 1.49 -0.12
C ARG A 72 8.68 0.79 -0.44
N LEU A 73 8.66 -0.52 -0.60
CA LEU A 73 9.84 -1.29 -0.98
C LEU A 73 10.27 -0.94 -2.40
N CYS A 74 9.34 -0.87 -3.34
CA CYS A 74 9.60 -0.49 -4.72
C CYS A 74 10.29 0.88 -4.81
N THR A 75 9.76 1.88 -4.10
CA THR A 75 10.30 3.24 -4.03
C THR A 75 11.71 3.29 -3.42
N LEU A 76 12.00 2.43 -2.45
CA LEU A 76 13.33 2.34 -1.84
C LEU A 76 14.37 1.74 -2.80
N GLU A 77 13.96 0.73 -3.58
CA GLU A 77 14.82 0.03 -4.54
C GLU A 77 14.89 0.72 -5.92
N GLY A 78 14.14 1.80 -6.14
CA GLY A 78 14.13 2.56 -7.40
C GLY A 78 13.28 1.94 -8.51
N GLY A 79 12.29 1.12 -8.15
CA GLY A 79 11.27 0.67 -9.11
C GLY A 79 10.30 1.79 -9.47
N LEU A 80 9.72 1.69 -10.68
CA LEU A 80 8.75 2.63 -11.28
C LEU A 80 7.36 2.02 -11.36
#